data_AF-A0A2E4HFQ1-F1
#
_entry.id   AF-A0A2E4HFQ1-F1
#
_cell.length_a   1.000
_cell.length_b   1.000
_cell.length_c   1.000
_cell.angle_alpha   90.00
_cell.angle_beta   90.00
_cell.angle_gamma   90.00
#
_symmetry.space_group_name_H-M   'P 1'
#
loop_
_entity.id
_entity.type
_entity.pdbx_description
1 polymer ?
#
loop_
_entity_poly.entity_id
_entity_poly.type
_entity_poly.pdbx_seq_one_letter_code
_entity_poly.pdbx_strand_id
1 'polypeptide(L)'
;QQLRIKTELPYLFGSPLGASAELYLFRKDTTFSETTQQAKLYYQLRAASRIELGYKYKTSDNLLDVSDTPDDLTDYSLNALTAGLNLQRNQNNYLFPIKSILSATAEFGKRKTTLNTQDQIGATLLASNIFKLNQTNQVYIRSNTQLLASDNYVTNELFRFGGITSIRGFEENSIFANLTTVLNTEYRYVIGNSAYIHSIIDAGYFENELLNSKTRLFSIGFGAGLRTKAGIFKINIANGKSEKNPFKFSNTKVHLQLETRF
;
A
#
# COMPACT_ATOMS: atom_id res chain seq x y z
N GLN A 1 13.90 -1.40 -5.23
CA GLN A 1 14.02 -2.62 -4.40
C GLN A 1 13.32 -2.38 -3.06
N GLN A 2 12.72 -3.42 -2.46
CA GLN A 2 12.04 -3.31 -1.17
C GLN A 2 12.26 -4.57 -0.32
N LEU A 3 12.46 -4.39 0.99
CA LEU A 3 12.55 -5.46 1.98
C LEU A 3 11.71 -5.07 3.19
N ARG A 4 10.84 -5.99 3.64
CA ARG A 4 10.03 -5.80 4.84
C ARG A 4 10.22 -6.99 5.76
N ILE A 5 10.66 -6.73 6.98
CA ILE A 5 10.79 -7.72 8.05
C ILE A 5 9.86 -7.28 9.16
N LYS A 6 8.95 -8.16 9.56
CA LYS A 6 7.99 -7.90 10.63
C LYS A 6 7.99 -9.07 11.60
N THR A 7 8.06 -8.75 12.88
CA THR A 7 7.89 -9.71 13.97
C THR A 7 6.74 -9.28 14.86
N GLU A 8 5.96 -10.25 15.33
CA GLU A 8 4.84 -10.03 16.24
C GLU A 8 4.95 -10.99 17.40
N LEU A 9 4.80 -10.47 18.61
CA LEU A 9 4.74 -11.22 19.86
C LEU A 9 3.33 -11.05 20.43
N PRO A 10 2.39 -11.95 20.10
CA PRO A 10 1.04 -11.91 20.66
C PRO A 10 1.03 -12.43 22.09
N TYR A 11 0.01 -12.03 22.85
CA TYR A 11 -0.28 -12.51 24.19
C TYR A 11 0.81 -12.28 25.24
N LEU A 12 1.31 -11.05 25.33
CA LEU A 12 2.26 -10.63 26.37
C LEU A 12 1.68 -10.96 27.75
N PHE A 13 2.42 -11.77 28.50
CA PHE A 13 2.07 -12.23 29.85
C PHE A 13 0.71 -12.96 29.92
N GLY A 14 0.28 -13.62 28.83
CA GLY A 14 -1.00 -14.33 28.77
C GLY A 14 -2.23 -13.41 28.66
N SER A 15 -2.03 -12.10 28.50
CA SER A 15 -3.11 -11.12 28.30
C SER A 15 -3.43 -10.93 26.82
N PRO A 16 -4.55 -10.28 26.43
CA PRO A 16 -4.83 -9.89 25.04
C PRO A 16 -3.90 -8.81 24.47
N LEU A 17 -2.84 -8.41 25.18
CA LEU A 17 -1.85 -7.44 24.70
C LEU A 17 -0.80 -8.13 23.82
N GLY A 18 -0.28 -7.42 22.85
CA GLY A 18 0.82 -7.88 22.01
C GLY A 18 1.75 -6.75 21.62
N ALA A 19 2.94 -7.11 21.13
CA ALA A 19 3.90 -6.17 20.58
C ALA A 19 4.27 -6.57 19.14
N SER A 20 4.62 -5.59 18.33
CA SER A 20 5.17 -5.83 17.00
C SER A 20 6.33 -4.90 16.74
N ALA A 21 7.33 -5.41 16.02
CA ALA A 21 8.42 -4.62 15.49
C ALA A 21 8.51 -4.83 13.97
N GLU A 22 8.78 -3.77 13.24
CA GLU A 22 8.86 -3.77 11.79
C GLU A 22 10.07 -2.98 11.30
N LEU A 23 10.82 -3.57 10.38
CA LEU A 23 11.85 -2.92 9.58
C LEU A 23 11.41 -2.94 8.12
N TYR A 24 11.36 -1.77 7.50
CA TYR A 24 11.07 -1.62 6.08
C TYR A 24 12.18 -0.82 5.41
N LEU A 25 12.86 -1.46 4.46
CA LEU A 25 13.90 -0.86 3.64
C LEU A 25 13.37 -0.68 2.22
N PHE A 26 13.56 0.52 1.68
CA PHE A 26 13.18 0.84 0.32
C PHE A 26 14.34 1.54 -0.39
N ARG A 27 14.52 1.23 -1.67
CA ARG A 27 15.47 1.92 -2.53
C ARG A 27 14.83 2.19 -3.88
N LYS A 28 14.75 3.47 -4.27
CA LYS A 28 14.34 3.90 -5.61
C LYS A 28 15.60 4.01 -6.46
N ASP A 29 15.91 2.92 -7.16
CA ASP A 29 17.02 2.83 -8.12
C ASP A 29 18.32 3.45 -7.57
N THR A 30 18.80 4.51 -8.20
CA THR A 30 19.97 5.30 -7.78
C THR A 30 19.60 6.67 -7.20
N THR A 31 18.31 6.96 -6.97
CA THR A 31 17.84 8.30 -6.56
C THR A 31 17.87 8.47 -5.05
N PHE A 32 17.21 7.59 -4.29
CA PHE A 32 17.17 7.69 -2.83
C PHE A 32 16.88 6.33 -2.18
N SER A 33 17.24 6.22 -0.90
CA SER A 33 16.85 5.10 -0.03
C SER A 33 16.04 5.56 1.18
N GLU A 34 15.29 4.64 1.76
CA GLU A 34 14.55 4.86 3.01
C GLU A 34 14.69 3.67 3.94
N THR A 35 14.78 3.96 5.23
CA THR A 35 14.72 2.98 6.30
C THR A 35 13.62 3.38 7.27
N THR A 36 12.61 2.54 7.45
CA THR A 36 11.54 2.72 8.43
C THR A 36 11.66 1.64 9.50
N GLN A 37 11.72 2.07 10.76
CA GLN A 37 11.69 1.23 11.95
C GLN A 37 10.43 1.57 12.73
N GLN A 38 9.65 0.57 13.11
CA GLN A 38 8.42 0.78 13.85
C GLN A 38 8.28 -0.23 14.97
N ALA A 39 7.93 0.26 16.16
CA ALA A 39 7.54 -0.55 17.29
C ALA A 39 6.11 -0.21 17.68
N LYS A 40 5.27 -1.21 17.92
CA LYS A 40 3.88 -1.02 18.33
C LYS A 40 3.51 -1.94 19.47
N LEU A 41 2.68 -1.43 20.37
CA LEU A 41 1.86 -2.21 21.27
C LEU A 41 0.44 -2.29 20.70
N TYR A 42 -0.22 -3.43 20.85
CA TYR A 42 -1.58 -3.60 20.40
C TYR A 42 -2.42 -4.37 21.40
N TYR A 43 -3.72 -4.09 21.40
CA TYR A 43 -4.72 -4.83 22.15
C TYR A 43 -5.62 -5.62 21.20
N GLN A 44 -5.72 -6.93 21.43
CA GLN A 44 -6.47 -7.85 20.60
C GLN A 44 -7.96 -7.79 20.96
N LEU A 45 -8.79 -7.18 20.10
CA LEU A 45 -10.26 -7.15 20.27
C LEU A 45 -10.88 -8.53 19.96
N ARG A 46 -10.38 -9.19 18.91
CA ARG A 46 -10.75 -10.54 18.42
C ARG A 46 -9.55 -11.15 17.73
N ALA A 47 -9.51 -12.44 17.45
CA ALA A 47 -8.34 -13.11 16.84
C ALA A 47 -7.69 -12.40 15.62
N ALA A 48 -8.46 -11.67 14.81
CA ALA A 48 -7.95 -10.89 13.67
C ALA A 48 -8.33 -9.39 13.74
N SER A 49 -8.62 -8.85 14.91
CA SER A 49 -8.96 -7.43 15.06
C SER A 49 -8.25 -6.84 16.26
N ARG A 50 -7.62 -5.67 16.09
CA ARG A 50 -6.78 -5.04 17.10
C ARG A 50 -6.78 -3.53 16.99
N ILE A 51 -6.50 -2.88 18.12
CA ILE A 51 -6.12 -1.47 18.18
C ILE A 51 -4.63 -1.39 18.50
N GLU A 52 -3.96 -0.39 17.94
CA GLU A 52 -2.50 -0.29 17.96
C GLU A 52 -2.07 1.12 18.38
N LEU A 53 -1.05 1.20 19.23
CA LEU A 53 -0.29 2.41 19.50
C LEU A 53 1.18 2.11 19.21
N GLY A 54 1.89 3.04 18.60
CA GLY A 54 3.27 2.79 18.22
C GLY A 54 4.09 4.04 18.00
N TYR A 55 5.37 3.79 17.81
CA TYR A 55 6.38 4.77 17.49
C TYR A 55 7.06 4.36 16.19
N LYS A 56 7.22 5.32 15.28
CA LYS A 56 7.85 5.16 13.97
C LYS A 56 9.03 6.10 13.87
N TYR A 57 10.18 5.53 13.49
CA TYR A 57 11.35 6.27 13.08
C TYR A 57 11.62 5.98 11.60
N LYS A 58 11.75 7.01 10.78
CA LYS A 58 12.04 6.87 9.35
C LYS A 58 13.21 7.75 8.97
N THR A 59 14.14 7.25 8.18
CA THR A 59 15.19 8.03 7.55
C THR A 59 15.10 7.89 6.04
N SER A 60 15.53 8.91 5.32
CA SER A 60 15.78 8.83 3.89
C SER A 60 17.06 9.54 3.54
N ASP A 61 17.82 8.92 2.63
CA ASP A 61 19.11 9.40 2.14
C ASP A 61 19.00 9.63 0.64
N ASN A 62 19.40 10.81 0.18
CA ASN A 62 19.63 11.13 -1.22
C ASN A 62 20.89 10.40 -1.71
N LEU A 63 20.77 9.75 -2.86
CA LEU A 63 21.85 8.97 -3.46
C LEU A 63 22.40 9.61 -4.74
N LEU A 64 21.87 10.77 -5.15
CA LEU A 64 22.37 11.55 -6.28
C LEU A 64 23.58 12.39 -5.88
N ASP A 65 24.44 12.67 -6.85
CA ASP A 65 25.51 13.64 -6.70
C ASP A 65 24.94 15.06 -6.53
N VAL A 66 25.70 15.94 -5.88
CA VAL A 66 25.26 17.31 -5.54
C VAL A 66 24.86 18.11 -6.79
N SER A 67 25.50 17.89 -7.93
CA SER A 67 25.19 18.59 -9.18
C SER A 67 23.86 18.19 -9.82
N ASP A 68 23.37 16.98 -9.52
CA ASP A 68 22.20 16.38 -10.17
C ASP A 68 20.97 16.32 -9.24
N THR A 69 21.11 16.79 -8.00
CA THR A 69 20.08 16.75 -6.97
C THR A 69 19.07 17.88 -7.17
N PRO A 70 17.77 17.59 -7.37
CA PRO A 70 16.73 18.60 -7.34
C PRO A 70 16.57 19.23 -5.95
N ASP A 71 16.19 20.50 -5.88
CA ASP A 71 16.00 21.23 -4.60
C ASP A 71 14.99 20.56 -3.64
N ASP A 72 14.05 19.79 -4.19
CA ASP A 72 13.01 19.08 -3.43
C ASP A 72 13.44 17.68 -2.96
N LEU A 73 14.67 17.24 -3.25
CA LEU A 73 15.22 15.96 -2.83
C LEU A 73 16.33 16.18 -1.79
N THR A 74 16.12 15.70 -0.57
CA THR A 74 17.09 15.90 0.51
C THR A 74 17.01 14.83 1.58
N ASP A 75 18.08 14.66 2.33
CA ASP A 75 18.12 13.76 3.48
C ASP A 75 17.14 14.22 4.54
N TYR A 76 16.43 13.27 5.15
CA TYR A 76 15.55 13.58 6.27
C TYR A 76 15.44 12.44 7.28
N SER A 77 15.06 12.82 8.49
CA SER A 77 14.62 11.89 9.53
C SER A 77 13.24 12.29 10.05
N LEU A 78 12.40 11.31 10.36
CA LEU A 78 11.05 11.49 10.89
C LEU A 78 10.92 10.67 12.16
N ASN A 79 10.42 11.33 13.20
CA ASN A 79 10.02 10.69 14.45
C ASN A 79 8.50 10.90 14.59
N ALA A 80 7.73 9.83 14.71
CA ALA A 80 6.28 9.93 14.75
C ALA A 80 5.65 8.94 15.74
N LEU A 81 4.58 9.39 16.38
CA LEU A 81 3.64 8.55 17.11
C LEU A 81 2.54 8.09 16.16
N THR A 82 2.14 6.84 16.27
CA THR A 82 1.09 6.24 15.44
C THR A 82 -0.01 5.65 16.30
N ALA A 83 -1.26 5.88 15.91
CA ALA A 83 -2.43 5.22 16.47
C ALA A 83 -3.20 4.53 15.35
N GLY A 84 -3.61 3.29 15.57
CA GLY A 84 -4.19 2.46 14.52
C GLY A 84 -5.33 1.57 14.98
N LEU A 85 -6.19 1.22 14.03
CA LEU A 85 -7.27 0.25 14.16
C LEU A 85 -7.16 -0.71 12.98
N ASN A 86 -7.17 -2.01 13.25
CA ASN A 86 -7.23 -3.05 12.23
C ASN A 86 -8.39 -4.01 12.55
N LEU A 87 -9.37 -4.07 11.67
CA LEU A 87 -10.52 -4.97 11.76
C LEU A 87 -10.52 -5.92 10.56
N GLN A 88 -10.24 -7.19 10.79
CA GLN A 88 -10.28 -8.21 9.75
C GLN A 88 -11.37 -9.25 10.05
N ARG A 89 -12.07 -9.68 8.98
CA ARG A 89 -12.95 -10.86 9.00
C ARG A 89 -12.42 -11.89 8.03
N ASN A 90 -12.15 -13.08 8.55
CA ASN A 90 -11.72 -14.23 7.75
C ASN A 90 -12.95 -15.02 7.26
N GLN A 91 -12.75 -15.84 6.24
CA GLN A 91 -13.72 -16.80 5.73
C GLN A 91 -13.01 -18.10 5.34
N ASN A 92 -13.74 -19.21 5.36
CA ASN A 92 -13.22 -20.50 4.92
C ASN A 92 -13.22 -20.57 3.39
N ASN A 93 -12.20 -19.98 2.76
CA ASN A 93 -11.98 -20.07 1.32
C ASN A 93 -10.47 -20.00 1.04
N TYR A 94 -9.93 -21.01 0.34
CA TYR A 94 -8.50 -21.07 0.06
C TYR A 94 -8.04 -19.92 -0.85
N LEU A 95 -8.77 -19.62 -1.93
CA LEU A 95 -8.39 -18.55 -2.85
C LEU A 95 -8.50 -17.17 -2.19
N PHE A 96 -9.52 -16.99 -1.33
CA PHE A 96 -9.88 -15.70 -0.73
C PHE A 96 -10.14 -15.82 0.77
N PRO A 97 -9.12 -16.05 1.60
CA PRO A 97 -9.30 -16.32 3.04
C PRO A 97 -9.78 -15.09 3.83
N ILE A 98 -9.58 -13.89 3.30
CA ILE A 98 -9.97 -12.64 3.95
C ILE A 98 -11.24 -12.12 3.26
N LYS A 99 -12.33 -12.03 4.02
CA LYS A 99 -13.62 -11.51 3.53
C LYS A 99 -13.65 -9.99 3.55
N SER A 100 -13.13 -9.38 4.61
CA SER A 100 -13.11 -7.92 4.74
C SER A 100 -11.98 -7.44 5.63
N ILE A 101 -11.43 -6.26 5.30
CA ILE A 101 -10.47 -5.52 6.12
C ILE A 101 -10.95 -4.08 6.25
N LEU A 102 -10.83 -3.50 7.45
CA LEU A 102 -10.79 -2.06 7.66
C LEU A 102 -9.54 -1.77 8.49
N SER A 103 -8.60 -1.02 7.93
CA SER A 103 -7.38 -0.59 8.60
C SER A 103 -7.31 0.93 8.53
N ALA A 104 -7.22 1.59 9.68
CA ALA A 104 -7.01 3.02 9.78
C ALA A 104 -5.76 3.27 10.62
N THR A 105 -4.93 4.22 10.23
CA THR A 105 -3.76 4.63 11.02
C THR A 105 -3.59 6.12 10.88
N ALA A 106 -3.46 6.80 12.01
CA ALA A 106 -3.05 8.19 12.09
C ALA A 106 -1.61 8.24 12.59
N GLU A 107 -0.87 9.24 12.12
CA GLU A 107 0.53 9.47 12.42
C GLU A 107 0.74 10.95 12.72
N PHE A 108 1.44 11.24 13.80
CA PHE A 108 1.78 12.60 14.22
C PHE A 108 3.27 12.64 14.52
N GLY A 109 4.02 13.43 13.78
CA GLY A 109 5.47 13.41 13.87
C GLY A 109 6.14 14.70 13.47
N LYS A 110 7.46 14.68 13.56
CA LYS A 110 8.34 15.78 13.13
C LYS A 110 9.37 15.26 12.17
N ARG A 111 9.40 15.85 10.97
CA ARG A 111 10.41 15.62 9.94
C ARG A 111 11.50 16.66 10.07
N LYS A 112 12.74 16.21 10.21
CA LYS A 112 13.95 17.02 10.27
C LYS A 112 14.78 16.79 9.01
N THR A 113 15.03 17.85 8.27
CA THR A 113 16.04 17.91 7.19
C THR A 113 17.31 18.57 7.72
N THR A 114 18.30 18.78 6.85
CA THR A 114 19.48 19.60 7.16
C THR A 114 19.11 21.07 7.40
N LEU A 115 18.04 21.57 6.77
CA LEU A 115 17.67 22.99 6.77
C LEU A 115 16.61 23.34 7.82
N ASN A 116 15.66 22.44 8.08
CA ASN A 116 14.51 22.73 8.92
C ASN A 116 13.95 21.50 9.64
N THR A 117 13.07 21.76 10.60
CA THR A 117 12.22 20.75 11.24
C THR A 117 10.77 21.16 11.06
N GLN A 118 9.93 20.22 10.67
CA GLN A 118 8.55 20.46 10.27
C GLN A 118 7.63 19.43 10.89
N ASP A 119 6.49 19.90 11.39
CA ASP A 119 5.45 19.02 11.90
C ASP A 119 4.76 18.32 10.71
N GLN A 120 4.40 17.05 10.91
CA GLN A 120 3.76 16.21 9.91
C GLN A 120 2.60 15.43 10.50
N ILE A 121 1.50 15.39 9.77
CA ILE A 121 0.34 14.56 10.06
C ILE A 121 0.16 13.58 8.90
N GLY A 122 0.22 12.30 9.20
CA GLY A 122 -0.05 11.22 8.25
C GLY A 122 -1.36 10.53 8.58
N ALA A 123 -2.08 10.08 7.55
CA ALA A 123 -3.23 9.20 7.71
C ALA A 123 -3.27 8.17 6.60
N THR A 124 -3.59 6.92 6.95
CA THR A 124 -3.84 5.85 5.98
C THR A 124 -5.14 5.15 6.31
N LEU A 125 -5.99 4.96 5.30
CA LEU A 125 -7.24 4.23 5.39
C LEU A 125 -7.30 3.17 4.29
N LEU A 126 -7.41 1.91 4.69
CA LEU A 126 -7.62 0.79 3.79
C LEU A 126 -8.91 0.08 4.17
N ALA A 127 -9.83 -0.04 3.22
CA ALA A 127 -11.06 -0.80 3.37
C ALA A 127 -11.19 -1.80 2.23
N SER A 128 -11.60 -3.02 2.52
CA SER A 128 -11.94 -3.98 1.46
C SER A 128 -13.03 -4.94 1.88
N ASN A 129 -13.79 -5.43 0.89
CA ASN A 129 -14.85 -6.41 1.10
C ASN A 129 -15.03 -7.30 -0.12
N ILE A 130 -15.35 -8.56 0.13
CA ILE A 130 -15.83 -9.52 -0.87
C ILE A 130 -17.34 -9.70 -0.70
N PHE A 131 -18.08 -9.17 -1.67
CA PHE A 131 -19.52 -9.36 -1.82
C PHE A 131 -19.77 -10.63 -2.62
N LYS A 132 -20.22 -11.70 -1.95
CA LYS A 132 -20.63 -12.93 -2.62
C LYS A 132 -22.01 -12.74 -3.24
N LEU A 133 -22.11 -12.90 -4.55
CA LEU A 133 -23.39 -12.87 -5.26
C LEU A 133 -24.02 -14.26 -5.28
N ASN A 134 -23.20 -15.29 -5.50
CA ASN A 134 -23.58 -16.70 -5.38
C ASN A 134 -22.33 -17.56 -5.11
N GLN A 135 -22.39 -18.87 -5.37
CA GLN A 135 -21.29 -19.81 -5.10
C GLN A 135 -20.07 -19.58 -6.00
N THR A 136 -20.25 -19.08 -7.22
CA THR A 136 -19.20 -18.91 -8.23
C THR A 136 -18.90 -17.44 -8.55
N ASN A 137 -19.80 -16.52 -8.21
CA ASN A 137 -19.70 -15.11 -8.57
C ASN A 137 -19.54 -14.24 -7.33
N GLN A 138 -18.55 -13.36 -7.35
CA GLN A 138 -18.31 -12.40 -6.27
C GLN A 138 -17.72 -11.10 -6.81
N VAL A 139 -18.00 -10.00 -6.12
CA VAL A 139 -17.40 -8.70 -6.37
C VAL A 139 -16.44 -8.38 -5.23
N TYR A 140 -15.21 -8.03 -5.56
CA TYR A 140 -14.25 -7.50 -4.62
C TYR A 140 -14.09 -6.01 -4.82
N ILE A 141 -14.17 -5.26 -3.72
CA ILE A 141 -13.92 -3.83 -3.70
C ILE A 141 -12.85 -3.57 -2.65
N ARG A 142 -11.84 -2.78 -3.01
CA ARG A 142 -10.82 -2.27 -2.09
C ARG A 142 -10.65 -0.78 -2.33
N SER A 143 -10.63 -0.02 -1.25
CA SER A 143 -10.23 1.39 -1.23
C SER A 143 -8.96 1.54 -0.40
N ASN A 144 -8.01 2.33 -0.87
CA ASN A 144 -6.79 2.69 -0.16
C ASN A 144 -6.54 4.19 -0.29
N THR A 145 -6.58 4.92 0.81
CA THR A 145 -6.35 6.35 0.89
C THR A 145 -5.16 6.64 1.78
N GLN A 146 -4.26 7.51 1.35
CA GLN A 146 -3.09 7.95 2.11
C GLN A 146 -2.98 9.47 2.02
N LEU A 147 -2.75 10.12 3.15
CA LEU A 147 -2.62 11.55 3.29
C LEU A 147 -1.37 11.85 4.11
N LEU A 148 -0.59 12.82 3.66
CA LEU A 148 0.53 13.43 4.35
C LEU A 148 0.30 14.94 4.27
N ALA A 149 0.13 15.55 5.42
CA ALA A 149 -0.02 16.99 5.58
C ALA A 149 1.22 17.55 6.27
N SER A 150 1.85 18.52 5.64
CA SER A 150 2.98 19.31 6.15
C SER A 150 3.02 20.66 5.43
N ASP A 151 3.67 21.65 6.02
CA ASP A 151 3.80 23.00 5.43
C ASP A 151 4.68 23.01 4.17
N ASN A 152 5.60 22.05 4.05
CA ASN A 152 6.38 21.81 2.84
C ASN A 152 6.66 20.31 2.66
N TYR A 153 7.01 19.94 1.44
CA TYR A 153 7.29 18.55 1.07
C TYR A 153 8.71 18.37 0.53
N VAL A 154 9.20 17.13 0.56
CA VAL A 154 10.38 16.66 -0.18
C VAL A 154 10.03 15.39 -0.95
N THR A 155 10.59 15.19 -2.15
CA THR A 155 10.19 14.13 -3.08
C THR A 155 10.26 12.74 -2.46
N ASN A 156 11.29 12.48 -1.67
CA ASN A 156 11.52 11.21 -0.99
C ASN A 156 10.61 10.97 0.22
N GLU A 157 9.77 11.90 0.67
CA GLU A 157 8.80 11.63 1.74
C GLU A 157 7.38 11.31 1.22
N LEU A 158 7.09 11.64 -0.04
CA LEU A 158 5.80 11.41 -0.66
C LEU A 158 5.47 9.91 -0.76
N PHE A 159 4.17 9.58 -0.68
CA PHE A 159 3.71 8.22 -0.93
C PHE A 159 3.97 7.83 -2.38
N ARG A 160 4.34 6.56 -2.55
CA ARG A 160 4.54 5.94 -3.85
C ARG A 160 3.46 4.90 -4.11
N PHE A 161 2.92 4.94 -5.32
CA PHE A 161 1.87 4.01 -5.73
C PHE A 161 1.93 3.73 -7.25
N GLY A 162 1.10 2.80 -7.70
CA GLY A 162 1.22 2.15 -9.01
C GLY A 162 1.75 0.72 -8.92
N GLY A 163 1.32 -0.14 -9.84
CA GLY A 163 1.69 -1.56 -9.90
C GLY A 163 0.66 -2.51 -9.29
N ILE A 164 1.02 -3.79 -9.20
CA ILE A 164 0.07 -4.89 -8.92
C ILE A 164 -0.62 -4.82 -7.55
N THR A 165 0.01 -4.18 -6.55
CA THR A 165 -0.51 -4.05 -5.17
C THR A 165 -1.26 -2.74 -4.91
N SER A 166 -1.30 -1.86 -5.91
CA SER A 166 -1.87 -0.52 -5.83
C SER A 166 -2.90 -0.31 -6.94
N ILE A 167 -2.56 0.40 -8.01
CA ILE A 167 -3.38 0.61 -9.20
C ILE A 167 -2.72 -0.11 -10.39
N ARG A 168 -3.43 -1.11 -10.94
CA ARG A 168 -2.91 -1.94 -12.04
C ARG A 168 -2.86 -1.13 -13.33
N GLY A 169 -2.01 -1.56 -14.28
CA GLY A 169 -1.81 -0.84 -15.53
C GLY A 169 -0.87 0.37 -15.44
N PHE A 170 -0.21 0.55 -14.29
CA PHE A 170 0.83 1.55 -14.05
C PHE A 170 2.11 0.88 -13.56
N GLU A 171 3.25 1.53 -13.76
CA GLU A 171 4.54 1.05 -13.26
C GLU A 171 4.60 1.06 -11.74
N GLU A 172 5.32 0.10 -11.17
CA GLU A 172 5.41 -0.04 -9.71
C GLU A 172 6.10 1.16 -9.06
N ASN A 173 5.47 1.74 -8.02
CA ASN A 173 6.01 2.88 -7.27
C ASN A 173 6.47 4.05 -8.17
N SER A 174 5.74 4.30 -9.25
CA SER A 174 6.07 5.33 -10.25
C SER A 174 5.40 6.67 -9.99
N ILE A 175 4.33 6.70 -9.19
CA ILE A 175 3.55 7.91 -8.94
C ILE A 175 3.78 8.36 -7.50
N PHE A 176 4.14 9.63 -7.33
CA PHE A 176 4.42 10.28 -6.06
C PHE A 176 3.30 11.23 -5.67
N ALA A 177 2.84 11.16 -4.43
CA ALA A 177 1.72 11.95 -3.95
C ALA A 177 1.76 12.20 -2.44
N ASN A 178 1.38 13.40 -2.00
CA ASN A 178 1.08 13.69 -0.60
C ASN A 178 -0.36 13.27 -0.24
N LEU A 179 -1.27 13.25 -1.20
CA LEU A 179 -2.62 12.67 -1.06
C LEU A 179 -2.88 11.70 -2.19
N THR A 180 -3.30 10.47 -1.89
CA THR A 180 -3.76 9.50 -2.88
C THR A 180 -4.97 8.74 -2.38
N THR A 181 -5.89 8.41 -3.27
CA THR A 181 -6.98 7.46 -3.05
C THR A 181 -7.13 6.56 -4.27
N VAL A 182 -7.17 5.26 -4.04
CA VAL A 182 -7.30 4.24 -5.09
C VAL A 182 -8.44 3.31 -4.74
N LEU A 183 -9.37 3.15 -5.68
CA LEU A 183 -10.47 2.21 -5.63
C LEU A 183 -10.19 1.08 -6.63
N ASN A 184 -9.94 -0.12 -6.13
CA ASN A 184 -9.82 -1.34 -6.91
C ASN A 184 -11.13 -2.12 -6.90
N THR A 185 -11.62 -2.47 -8.09
CA THR A 185 -12.81 -3.32 -8.25
C THR A 185 -12.50 -4.53 -9.09
N GLU A 186 -12.98 -5.69 -8.67
CA GLU A 186 -12.88 -6.93 -9.42
C GLU A 186 -14.21 -7.67 -9.41
N TYR A 187 -14.72 -7.99 -10.59
CA TYR A 187 -15.72 -9.04 -10.71
C TYR A 187 -15.01 -10.36 -10.89
N ARG A 188 -15.20 -11.30 -9.98
CA ARG A 188 -14.50 -12.59 -9.96
C ARG A 188 -15.48 -13.73 -10.23
N TYR A 189 -15.16 -14.53 -11.24
CA TYR A 189 -15.79 -15.81 -11.53
C TYR A 189 -14.89 -16.95 -11.07
N VAL A 190 -15.35 -17.70 -10.07
CA VAL A 190 -14.62 -18.78 -9.41
C VAL A 190 -14.96 -20.11 -10.08
N ILE A 191 -13.91 -20.85 -10.46
CA ILE A 191 -14.00 -22.13 -11.16
C ILE A 191 -13.56 -23.23 -10.19
N GLY A 192 -14.54 -23.88 -9.57
CA GLY A 192 -14.30 -24.86 -8.51
C GLY A 192 -13.56 -24.26 -7.31
N ASN A 193 -12.62 -25.02 -6.74
CA ASN A 193 -11.86 -24.60 -5.56
C ASN A 193 -10.39 -24.26 -5.87
N SER A 194 -10.03 -24.23 -7.16
CA SER A 194 -8.63 -24.13 -7.61
C SER A 194 -8.36 -22.94 -8.51
N ALA A 195 -9.36 -22.35 -9.18
CA ALA A 195 -9.11 -21.26 -10.12
C ALA A 195 -10.16 -20.16 -10.06
N TYR A 196 -9.82 -18.99 -10.56
CA TYR A 196 -10.76 -17.92 -10.86
C TYR A 196 -10.25 -17.06 -12.01
N ILE A 197 -11.18 -16.43 -12.71
CA ILE A 197 -10.91 -15.32 -13.63
C ILE A 197 -11.59 -14.07 -13.11
N HIS A 198 -11.07 -12.90 -13.46
CA HIS A 198 -11.66 -11.65 -13.01
C HIS A 198 -11.45 -10.51 -14.00
N SER A 199 -12.36 -9.55 -13.95
CA SER A 199 -12.15 -8.22 -14.52
C SER A 199 -11.42 -7.32 -13.54
N ILE A 200 -10.74 -6.31 -14.07
CA ILE A 200 -10.03 -5.27 -13.32
C ILE A 200 -10.64 -3.94 -13.72
N ILE A 201 -11.14 -3.19 -12.73
CA ILE A 201 -11.55 -1.80 -12.89
C ILE A 201 -10.98 -1.05 -11.71
N ASP A 202 -9.92 -0.29 -11.96
CA ASP A 202 -9.27 0.52 -10.93
C ASP A 202 -9.45 2.01 -11.25
N ALA A 203 -9.75 2.80 -10.23
CA ALA A 203 -9.84 4.26 -10.32
C ALA A 203 -8.94 4.87 -9.25
N GLY A 204 -8.27 5.96 -9.57
CA GLY A 204 -7.38 6.66 -8.65
C GLY A 204 -7.53 8.16 -8.74
N TYR A 205 -7.27 8.83 -7.62
CA TYR A 205 -7.10 10.28 -7.55
C TYR A 205 -5.89 10.56 -6.67
N PHE A 206 -5.04 11.50 -7.09
CA PHE A 206 -3.91 11.91 -6.29
C PHE A 206 -3.59 13.39 -6.46
N GLU A 207 -2.93 13.94 -5.44
CA GLU A 207 -2.37 15.28 -5.42
C GLU A 207 -0.87 15.20 -5.12
N ASN A 208 -0.13 16.07 -5.78
CA ASN A 208 1.29 16.26 -5.54
C ASN A 208 1.54 17.77 -5.45
N GLU A 209 1.72 18.25 -4.21
CA GLU A 209 1.94 19.65 -3.88
C GLU A 209 3.28 20.20 -4.42
N LEU A 210 4.33 19.36 -4.52
CA LEU A 210 5.61 19.79 -5.13
C LEU A 210 5.43 20.20 -6.59
N LEU A 211 4.56 19.48 -7.30
CA LEU A 211 4.24 19.74 -8.70
C LEU A 211 2.99 20.62 -8.89
N ASN A 212 2.39 21.09 -7.78
CA ASN A 212 1.09 21.78 -7.74
C ASN A 212 0.06 21.11 -8.67
N SER A 213 -0.10 19.80 -8.53
CA SER A 213 -0.85 18.99 -9.48
C SER A 213 -1.88 18.10 -8.81
N LYS A 214 -3.02 17.95 -9.48
CA LYS A 214 -4.10 17.03 -9.13
C LYS A 214 -4.41 16.18 -10.35
N THR A 215 -4.58 14.87 -10.21
CA THR A 215 -4.74 13.99 -11.36
C THR A 215 -5.63 12.80 -11.04
N ARG A 216 -6.49 12.46 -11.99
CA ARG A 216 -7.31 11.24 -11.97
C ARG A 216 -6.69 10.16 -12.84
N LEU A 217 -6.77 8.93 -12.35
CA LEU A 217 -6.28 7.72 -13.00
C LEU A 217 -7.43 6.74 -13.18
N PHE A 218 -7.37 5.99 -14.27
CA PHE A 218 -8.32 4.91 -14.53
C PHE A 218 -7.61 3.76 -15.22
N SER A 219 -7.92 2.52 -14.83
CA SER A 219 -7.40 1.33 -15.47
C SER A 219 -8.46 0.27 -15.64
N ILE A 220 -8.34 -0.46 -16.75
CA ILE A 220 -9.13 -1.64 -17.06
C ILE A 220 -8.22 -2.82 -17.38
N GLY A 221 -8.71 -4.02 -17.14
CA GLY A 221 -7.96 -5.23 -17.45
C GLY A 221 -8.70 -6.49 -17.12
N PHE A 222 -7.98 -7.60 -17.23
CA PHE A 222 -8.43 -8.93 -16.86
C PHE A 222 -7.30 -9.68 -16.18
N GLY A 223 -7.65 -10.68 -15.38
CA GLY A 223 -6.67 -11.55 -14.78
C GLY A 223 -7.24 -12.90 -14.41
N ALA A 224 -6.34 -13.79 -14.01
CA ALA A 224 -6.67 -15.12 -13.54
C ALA A 224 -5.81 -15.47 -12.34
N GLY A 225 -6.33 -16.35 -11.48
CA GLY A 225 -5.56 -16.96 -10.40
C GLY A 225 -5.76 -18.46 -10.36
N LEU A 226 -4.68 -19.19 -10.09
CA LEU A 226 -4.63 -20.64 -10.02
C LEU A 226 -3.94 -21.08 -8.74
N ARG A 227 -4.59 -21.99 -8.01
CA ARG A 227 -3.99 -22.73 -6.91
C ARG A 227 -3.01 -23.75 -7.47
N THR A 228 -1.75 -23.60 -7.07
CA THR A 228 -0.65 -24.51 -7.34
C THR A 228 -0.18 -25.18 -6.05
N LYS A 229 0.76 -26.12 -6.15
CA LYS A 229 1.41 -26.71 -4.96
C LYS A 229 2.21 -25.68 -4.15
N ALA A 230 2.76 -24.66 -4.81
CA ALA A 230 3.58 -23.62 -4.18
C ALA A 230 2.75 -22.49 -3.55
N GLY A 231 1.44 -22.42 -3.83
CA GLY A 231 0.59 -21.30 -3.42
C GLY A 231 -0.38 -20.87 -4.51
N ILE A 232 -0.78 -19.60 -4.54
CA ILE A 232 -1.68 -19.05 -5.55
C ILE A 232 -0.86 -18.25 -6.57
N PHE A 233 -0.85 -18.71 -7.81
CA PHE A 233 -0.28 -17.97 -8.93
C PHE A 233 -1.34 -17.05 -9.52
N LYS A 234 -0.99 -15.78 -9.78
CA LYS A 234 -1.88 -14.76 -10.34
C LYS A 234 -1.22 -14.11 -11.55
N ILE A 235 -2.01 -13.90 -12.60
CA ILE A 235 -1.65 -13.13 -13.77
C ILE A 235 -2.68 -12.02 -13.98
N ASN A 236 -2.22 -10.79 -14.16
CA ASN A 236 -3.05 -9.64 -14.45
C ASN A 236 -2.52 -8.94 -15.70
N ILE A 237 -3.41 -8.60 -16.62
CA ILE A 237 -3.13 -7.78 -17.79
C ILE A 237 -4.02 -6.55 -17.70
N ALA A 238 -3.42 -5.38 -17.57
CA ALA A 238 -4.16 -4.13 -17.37
C ALA A 238 -3.54 -2.97 -18.14
N ASN A 239 -4.38 -2.05 -18.59
CA ASN A 239 -3.97 -0.82 -19.26
C ASN A 239 -4.47 0.37 -18.44
N GLY A 240 -3.57 1.30 -18.11
CA GLY A 240 -3.88 2.50 -17.33
C GLY A 240 -3.88 3.76 -18.21
N LYS A 241 -4.76 4.70 -17.88
CA LYS A 241 -4.75 6.07 -18.41
C LYS A 241 -4.75 7.09 -17.28
N SER A 242 -4.20 8.27 -17.56
CA SER A 242 -4.39 9.45 -16.72
C SER A 242 -5.28 10.45 -17.45
N GLU A 243 -5.75 11.49 -16.75
CA GLU A 243 -6.55 12.56 -17.36
C GLU A 243 -5.88 13.20 -18.58
N LYS A 244 -4.55 13.36 -18.54
CA LYS A 244 -3.76 13.98 -19.62
C LYS A 244 -3.34 12.99 -20.71
N ASN A 245 -3.33 11.68 -20.42
CA ASN A 245 -2.80 10.66 -21.33
C ASN A 245 -3.88 9.60 -21.60
N PRO A 246 -4.41 9.50 -22.82
CA PRO A 246 -5.39 8.47 -23.17
C PRO A 246 -4.79 7.07 -23.09
N PHE A 247 -5.65 6.06 -23.14
CA PHE A 247 -5.21 4.68 -23.25
C PHE A 247 -4.34 4.51 -24.50
N LYS A 248 -3.15 3.94 -24.29
CA LYS A 248 -2.24 3.53 -25.36
C LYS A 248 -1.90 2.08 -25.13
N PHE A 249 -1.97 1.26 -26.18
CA PHE A 249 -1.69 -0.18 -26.06
C PHE A 249 -0.28 -0.46 -25.50
N SER A 250 0.69 0.41 -25.82
CA SER A 250 2.06 0.40 -25.29
C SER A 250 2.14 0.52 -23.76
N ASN A 251 1.09 1.04 -23.11
CA ASN A 251 1.04 1.19 -21.66
C ASN A 251 0.49 -0.06 -20.96
N THR A 252 0.18 -1.13 -21.69
CA THR A 252 -0.32 -2.37 -21.10
C THR A 252 0.76 -3.00 -20.24
N LYS A 253 0.39 -3.37 -19.02
CA LYS A 253 1.26 -4.04 -18.06
C LYS A 253 0.77 -5.45 -17.82
N VAL A 254 1.72 -6.37 -17.80
CA VAL A 254 1.50 -7.75 -17.36
C VAL A 254 2.15 -7.89 -15.99
N HIS A 255 1.37 -8.26 -14.99
CA HIS A 255 1.87 -8.53 -13.66
C HIS A 255 1.70 -10.01 -13.33
N LEU A 256 2.77 -10.61 -12.81
CA LEU A 256 2.80 -11.98 -12.32
C LEU A 256 3.06 -11.96 -10.82
N GLN A 257 2.31 -12.76 -10.07
CA GLN A 257 2.48 -12.86 -8.62
C GLN A 257 2.31 -14.31 -8.18
N LEU A 258 3.19 -14.77 -7.29
CA LEU A 258 3.04 -16.03 -6.59
C LEU A 258 2.88 -15.74 -5.11
N GLU A 259 1.69 -15.99 -4.57
CA GLU A 259 1.42 -15.93 -3.13
C GLU A 259 1.67 -17.30 -2.52
N THR A 260 2.86 -17.48 -1.96
CA THR A 260 3.23 -18.71 -1.26
C THR A 260 2.44 -18.85 0.03
N ARG A 261 1.92 -20.05 0.29
CA ARG A 261 1.26 -20.40 1.56
C ARG A 261 1.82 -21.75 1.99
N PHE A 262 2.48 -21.76 3.14
CA PHE A 262 3.01 -22.95 3.80
C PHE A 262 2.08 -23.39 4.92
#